data_AF-A0A8S3K127-F1
#
_entry.id   AF-A0A8S3K127-F1
#
_cell.length_a   1.000
_cell.length_b   1.000
_cell.length_c   1.000
_cell.angle_alpha   90.00
_cell.angle_beta   90.00
_cell.angle_gamma   90.00
#
_symmetry.space_group_name_H-M   'P 1'
#
loop_
_entity.id
_entity.type
_entity.pdbx_description
1 polymer ?
#
loop_
_entity_poly.entity_id
_entity_poly.type
_entity_poly.pdbx_seq_one_letter_code
_entity_poly.pdbx_strand_id
1 'polypeptide(L)'
;LSVQSLVHCHWSRVPIANLRCQQLKLSDVRGWSVFVEDPVQMQAVYVPEDDRCTDILSLVEDEDNLNFCSNTLTLYNAICAQGNNRVAHEICKLVDEKQLMYCVKNPYLCGPIRIGIHNLLI
;
A
#
# COMPACT_ATOMS: atom_id res chain seq x y z
N LEU A 1 18.19 -42.53 5.34
CA LEU A 1 17.08 -41.66 4.89
C LEU A 1 17.19 -40.35 5.66
N SER A 2 17.57 -39.27 5.00
CA SER A 2 17.48 -37.91 5.56
C SER A 2 16.14 -37.31 5.11
N VAL A 3 15.22 -37.14 6.06
CA VAL A 3 13.94 -36.48 5.78
C VAL A 3 14.20 -34.98 5.73
N GLN A 4 13.85 -34.36 4.61
CA GLN A 4 13.92 -32.90 4.48
C GLN A 4 12.86 -32.28 5.40
N SER A 5 13.29 -31.38 6.28
CA SER A 5 12.41 -30.59 7.15
C SER A 5 12.53 -29.13 6.76
N LEU A 6 11.39 -28.48 6.49
CA LEU A 6 11.33 -27.06 6.22
C LEU A 6 11.10 -26.31 7.54
N VAL A 7 11.87 -25.25 7.74
CA VAL A 7 11.71 -24.35 8.89
C VAL A 7 10.68 -23.29 8.53
N HIS A 8 9.83 -22.94 9.50
CA HIS A 8 8.85 -21.87 9.31
C HIS A 8 9.57 -20.54 9.07
N CYS A 9 9.24 -19.87 7.97
CA CYS A 9 9.78 -18.56 7.63
C CYS A 9 8.63 -17.65 7.17
N HIS A 10 8.76 -16.36 7.46
CA HIS A 10 7.85 -15.36 6.97
C HIS A 10 8.29 -14.90 5.59
N TRP A 11 7.34 -14.84 4.66
CA TRP A 11 7.56 -14.34 3.31
C TRP A 11 7.03 -12.91 3.23
N SER A 12 7.76 -12.08 2.50
CA SER A 12 7.32 -10.74 2.16
C SER A 12 7.55 -10.51 0.69
N ARG A 13 6.60 -9.81 0.07
CA ARG A 13 6.70 -9.42 -1.32
C ARG A 13 7.92 -8.53 -1.55
N VAL A 14 8.67 -8.81 -2.62
CA VAL A 14 9.75 -7.93 -3.08
C VAL A 14 9.14 -6.73 -3.83
N PRO A 15 9.55 -5.48 -3.52
CA PRO A 15 9.09 -4.29 -4.25
C PRO A 15 9.44 -4.36 -5.74
N ILE A 16 8.55 -3.83 -6.59
CA ILE A 16 8.75 -3.80 -8.05
C ILE A 16 9.86 -2.81 -8.44
N ALA A 17 9.97 -1.71 -7.70
CA ALA A 17 10.96 -0.67 -7.91
C ALA A 17 11.68 -0.38 -6.59
N ASN A 18 12.99 -0.16 -6.68
CA ASN A 18 13.83 0.22 -5.55
C ASN A 18 14.37 1.63 -5.77
N LEU A 19 14.57 2.34 -4.66
CA LEU A 19 15.22 3.64 -4.65
C LEU A 19 16.65 3.52 -5.23
N ARG A 20 16.95 4.33 -6.25
CA ARG A 20 18.27 4.38 -6.86
C ARG A 20 19.07 5.51 -6.25
N CYS A 21 19.94 5.16 -5.31
CA CYS A 21 20.86 6.11 -4.68
C CYS A 21 22.17 6.16 -5.46
N GLN A 22 22.55 7.35 -5.91
CA GLN A 22 23.88 7.60 -6.45
C GLN A 22 24.80 8.08 -5.32
N GLN A 23 26.02 7.55 -5.30
CA GLN A 23 27.01 7.85 -4.27
C GLN A 23 28.27 8.41 -4.93
N LEU A 24 28.75 9.55 -4.44
CA LEU A 24 29.92 10.23 -4.98
C LEU A 24 30.85 10.65 -3.85
N LYS A 25 32.10 10.16 -3.86
CA LYS A 25 33.13 10.71 -2.97
C LYS A 25 33.57 12.07 -3.51
N LEU A 26 33.32 13.13 -2.75
CA LEU A 26 33.66 14.49 -3.13
C LEU A 26 35.15 14.79 -2.87
N SER A 27 35.65 14.45 -1.69
CA SER A 27 37.09 14.47 -1.31
C SER A 27 37.31 13.82 0.06
N ASP A 28 38.56 13.66 0.51
CA ASP A 28 38.84 13.17 1.86
C ASP A 28 38.36 14.13 2.97
N VAL A 29 38.26 15.42 2.66
CA VAL A 29 37.79 16.45 3.60
C VAL A 29 36.26 16.61 3.55
N ARG A 30 35.67 16.58 2.34
CA ARG A 30 34.22 16.77 2.14
C ARG A 30 33.40 15.48 2.24
N GLY A 31 34.07 14.32 2.26
CA GLY A 31 33.42 13.02 2.40
C GLY A 31 32.62 12.61 1.18
N TRP A 32 31.45 12.01 1.43
CA TRP A 32 30.57 11.42 0.42
C TRP A 32 29.29 12.23 0.26
N SER A 33 28.83 12.36 -0.98
CA SER A 33 27.50 12.82 -1.34
C SER A 33 26.64 11.63 -1.73
N VAL A 34 25.37 11.66 -1.32
CA VAL A 34 24.36 10.69 -1.73
C VAL A 34 23.14 11.46 -2.22
N PHE A 35 22.63 11.11 -3.40
CA PHE A 35 21.42 11.72 -3.95
C PHE A 35 20.55 10.70 -4.65
N VAL A 36 19.27 11.06 -4.80
CA VAL A 36 18.22 10.25 -5.42
C VAL A 36 17.52 11.14 -6.43
N GLU A 37 17.37 10.65 -7.66
CA GLU A 37 16.69 11.36 -8.74
C GLU A 37 15.19 11.03 -8.77
N ASP A 38 14.84 9.74 -8.72
CA ASP A 38 13.46 9.27 -8.84
C ASP A 38 12.93 8.75 -7.49
N PRO A 39 11.87 9.37 -6.92
CA PRO A 39 11.24 8.86 -5.71
C PRO A 39 10.41 7.60 -6.01
N VAL A 40 10.42 6.65 -5.07
CA VAL A 40 9.55 5.46 -5.11
C VAL A 40 8.45 5.62 -4.07
N GLN A 41 7.21 5.37 -4.47
CA GLN A 41 6.03 5.46 -3.62
C GLN A 41 5.42 4.07 -3.41
N MET A 42 5.00 3.80 -2.17
CA MET A 42 4.22 2.62 -1.79
C MET A 42 3.02 3.06 -0.97
N GLN A 43 1.94 2.27 -1.02
CA GLN A 43 0.79 2.47 -0.16
C GLN A 43 0.70 1.30 0.82
N ALA A 44 0.74 1.61 2.11
CA ALA A 44 0.64 0.63 3.18
C ALA A 44 -0.74 0.68 3.83
N VAL A 45 -1.24 -0.48 4.24
CA VAL A 45 -2.40 -0.65 5.09
C VAL A 45 -1.90 -0.95 6.49
N TYR A 46 -2.38 -0.20 7.47
CA TYR A 46 -2.07 -0.42 8.88
C TYR A 46 -3.14 -1.30 9.52
N VAL A 47 -2.71 -2.34 10.23
CA VAL A 47 -3.54 -3.30 10.98
C VAL A 47 -3.33 -3.02 12.47
N PRO A 48 -4.27 -2.33 13.14
CA PRO A 48 -4.11 -1.90 14.53
C PRO A 48 -3.99 -3.06 15.52
N GLU A 49 -4.66 -4.18 15.26
CA GLU A 49 -4.71 -5.35 16.15
C GLU A 49 -3.32 -5.98 16.33
N ASP A 50 -2.50 -5.94 15.28
CA ASP A 50 -1.15 -6.51 15.24
C ASP A 50 -0.04 -5.45 15.34
N ASP A 51 -0.40 -4.17 15.44
CA ASP A 51 0.54 -3.02 15.36
C ASP A 51 1.52 -3.14 14.18
N ARG A 52 1.00 -3.51 13.00
CA ARG A 52 1.79 -3.81 11.80
C ARG A 52 1.24 -3.10 10.58
N CYS A 53 2.13 -2.75 9.65
CA CYS A 53 1.75 -2.31 8.31
C CYS A 53 2.12 -3.36 7.25
N THR A 54 1.27 -3.46 6.23
CA THR A 54 1.45 -4.35 5.07
C THR A 54 1.31 -3.52 3.80
N ASP A 55 2.17 -3.74 2.80
CA ASP A 55 1.99 -3.14 1.48
C ASP A 55 0.62 -3.58 0.91
N ILE A 56 -0.17 -2.63 0.42
CA ILE A 56 -1.50 -2.90 -0.16
C ILE A 56 -1.43 -3.95 -1.27
N LEU A 57 -0.29 -4.04 -1.97
CA LEU A 57 -0.10 -5.02 -3.03
C LEU A 57 0.23 -6.42 -2.51
N SER A 58 0.58 -6.56 -1.23
CA SER A 58 0.83 -7.86 -0.58
C SER A 58 -0.45 -8.46 0.00
N LEU A 59 -1.56 -7.70 0.07
CA LEU A 59 -2.86 -8.22 0.52
C LEU A 59 -3.38 -9.38 -0.33
N VAL A 60 -2.92 -9.53 -1.58
CA VAL A 60 -3.27 -10.68 -2.41
C VAL A 60 -2.80 -12.03 -1.81
N GLU A 61 -1.81 -12.00 -0.93
CA GLU A 61 -1.28 -13.17 -0.21
C GLU A 61 -1.96 -13.39 1.15
N ASP A 62 -2.83 -12.45 1.57
CA ASP A 62 -3.55 -12.44 2.85
C ASP A 62 -5.05 -12.21 2.60
N GLU A 63 -5.76 -13.30 2.29
CA GLU A 63 -7.17 -13.26 1.89
C GLU A 63 -8.08 -12.66 2.96
N ASP A 64 -7.79 -12.86 4.24
CA ASP A 64 -8.61 -12.35 5.35
C ASP A 64 -8.55 -10.82 5.38
N ASN A 65 -7.34 -10.25 5.36
CA ASN A 65 -7.15 -8.80 5.33
C ASN A 65 -7.62 -8.17 4.00
N LEU A 66 -7.46 -8.88 2.88
CA LEU A 66 -7.99 -8.45 1.58
C LEU A 66 -9.51 -8.35 1.59
N ASN A 67 -10.19 -9.37 2.07
CA ASN A 67 -11.65 -9.41 2.16
C ASN A 67 -12.16 -8.34 3.14
N PHE A 68 -11.51 -8.19 4.28
CA PHE A 68 -11.84 -7.13 5.24
C PHE A 68 -11.73 -5.75 4.58
N CYS A 69 -10.58 -5.44 3.97
CA CYS A 69 -10.35 -4.15 3.32
C CYS A 69 -11.34 -3.89 2.18
N SER A 70 -11.65 -4.90 1.35
CA SER A 70 -12.65 -4.79 0.27
C SER A 70 -14.06 -4.52 0.80
N ASN A 71 -14.44 -5.15 1.91
CA ASN A 71 -15.73 -4.93 2.56
C ASN A 71 -15.80 -3.55 3.22
N THR A 72 -14.70 -3.07 3.83
CA THR A 72 -14.60 -1.70 4.36
C THR A 72 -14.79 -0.65 3.27
N LEU A 73 -14.17 -0.82 2.10
CA LEU A 73 -14.37 0.09 0.96
C LEU A 73 -15.82 0.08 0.46
N THR A 74 -16.46 -1.10 0.41
CA THR A 74 -17.88 -1.23 0.09
C THR A 74 -18.76 -0.49 1.09
N LEU A 75 -18.46 -0.61 2.38
CA LEU A 75 -19.16 0.10 3.44
C LEU A 75 -18.99 1.61 3.31
N TYR A 76 -17.77 2.09 3.07
CA TYR A 76 -17.48 3.52 2.85
C TYR A 76 -18.28 4.11 1.70
N ASN A 77 -18.39 3.37 0.59
CA ASN A 77 -19.24 3.79 -0.53
C ASN A 77 -20.73 3.84 -0.11
N ALA A 78 -21.23 2.82 0.57
CA ALA A 78 -22.64 2.75 0.99
C ALA A 78 -23.04 3.90 1.92
N ILE A 79 -22.17 4.33 2.84
CA ILE A 79 -22.47 5.42 3.78
C ILE A 79 -22.40 6.82 3.13
N CYS A 80 -21.63 6.97 2.04
CA CYS A 80 -21.56 8.19 1.23
C CYS A 80 -22.72 8.33 0.23
N ALA A 81 -23.49 7.25 0.01
CA ALA A 81 -24.55 7.23 -0.98
C ALA A 81 -25.63 8.30 -0.74
N GLN A 82 -26.39 8.60 -1.81
CA GLN A 82 -27.54 9.51 -1.79
C GLN A 82 -27.21 10.95 -1.35
N GLY A 83 -25.99 11.43 -1.65
CA GLY A 83 -25.60 12.82 -1.42
C GLY A 83 -25.21 13.14 0.02
N ASN A 84 -24.77 12.13 0.79
CA ASN A 84 -24.34 12.30 2.16
C ASN A 84 -22.93 12.94 2.26
N ASN A 85 -22.84 14.22 1.88
CA ASN A 85 -21.58 14.96 1.81
C ASN A 85 -20.86 15.10 3.15
N ARG A 86 -21.60 15.07 4.26
CA ARG A 86 -21.01 15.15 5.60
C ARG A 86 -20.15 13.93 5.88
N VAL A 87 -20.66 12.72 5.60
CA VAL A 87 -19.91 11.48 5.79
C VAL A 87 -18.78 11.38 4.77
N ALA A 88 -19.02 11.76 3.51
CA ALA A 88 -17.98 11.80 2.49
C ALA A 88 -16.77 12.63 2.92
N HIS A 89 -17.00 13.80 3.51
CA HIS A 89 -15.92 14.65 4.02
C HIS A 89 -15.13 14.01 5.18
N GLU A 90 -15.79 13.25 6.05
CA GLU A 90 -15.10 12.50 7.11
C GLU A 90 -14.28 11.34 6.53
N ILE A 91 -14.76 10.66 5.49
CA ILE A 91 -14.00 9.60 4.81
C ILE A 91 -12.75 10.16 4.13
N CYS A 92 -12.77 11.38 3.61
CA CYS A 92 -11.57 12.02 3.05
C CYS A 92 -10.42 12.19 4.06
N LYS A 93 -10.69 12.09 5.36
CA LYS A 93 -9.65 12.07 6.40
C LYS A 93 -9.02 10.69 6.59
N LEU A 94 -9.74 9.63 6.20
CA LEU A 94 -9.29 8.24 6.26
C LEU A 94 -8.59 7.83 4.98
N VAL A 95 -9.12 8.27 3.83
CA VAL A 95 -8.59 8.00 2.50
C VAL A 95 -8.44 9.31 1.76
N ASP A 96 -7.20 9.77 1.59
CA ASP A 96 -6.91 11.04 0.95
C ASP A 96 -6.84 10.94 -0.59
N GLU A 97 -6.84 12.10 -1.26
CA GLU A 97 -6.75 12.17 -2.73
C GLU A 97 -5.49 11.48 -3.26
N LYS A 98 -4.35 11.61 -2.57
CA LYS A 98 -3.08 11.06 -3.04
C LYS A 98 -3.09 9.53 -3.01
N GLN A 99 -3.67 8.94 -1.97
CA GLN A 99 -3.88 7.50 -1.83
C GLN A 99 -4.82 6.97 -2.93
N LEU A 100 -5.94 7.65 -3.17
CA LEU A 100 -6.85 7.27 -4.26
C LEU A 100 -6.13 7.31 -5.61
N MET A 101 -5.41 8.39 -5.89
CA MET A 101 -4.70 8.56 -7.15
C MET A 101 -3.54 7.57 -7.32
N TYR A 102 -2.87 7.17 -6.24
CA TYR A 102 -1.89 6.07 -6.26
C TYR A 102 -2.56 4.77 -6.67
N CYS A 103 -3.64 4.37 -5.99
CA CYS A 103 -4.37 3.14 -6.28
C CYS A 103 -4.90 3.08 -7.72
N VAL A 104 -5.48 4.17 -8.22
CA VAL A 104 -6.02 4.24 -9.59
C VAL A 104 -4.92 4.05 -10.63
N LYS A 105 -3.75 4.68 -10.43
CA LYS A 105 -2.62 4.61 -11.38
C LYS A 105 -1.82 3.31 -11.29
N ASN A 106 -1.90 2.58 -10.17
CA ASN A 106 -1.10 1.38 -9.96
C ASN A 106 -1.69 0.18 -10.74
N PRO A 107 -0.99 -0.40 -11.73
CA PRO A 107 -1.53 -1.51 -12.52
C PRO A 107 -1.55 -2.84 -11.77
N TYR A 108 -0.78 -2.97 -10.67
CA TYR A 108 -0.62 -4.21 -9.91
C TYR A 108 -1.63 -4.37 -8.77
N LEU A 109 -2.55 -3.40 -8.61
CA LEU A 109 -3.58 -3.46 -7.59
C LEU A 109 -4.56 -4.60 -7.87
N CYS A 110 -4.84 -5.41 -6.84
CA CYS A 110 -5.77 -6.53 -6.92
C CYS A 110 -7.21 -6.06 -7.23
N GLY A 111 -7.96 -6.91 -7.95
CA GLY A 111 -9.30 -6.60 -8.46
C GLY A 111 -10.31 -6.08 -7.42
N PRO A 112 -10.52 -6.77 -6.28
CA PRO A 112 -11.49 -6.34 -5.26
C PRO A 112 -11.23 -4.93 -4.73
N ILE A 113 -9.97 -4.64 -4.38
CA ILE A 113 -9.55 -3.30 -3.91
C ILE A 113 -9.70 -2.27 -5.02
N ARG A 114 -9.30 -2.60 -6.26
CA ARG A 114 -9.47 -1.71 -7.41
C ARG A 114 -10.93 -1.30 -7.60
N ILE A 115 -11.86 -2.25 -7.54
CA ILE A 115 -13.30 -1.97 -7.65
C ILE A 115 -13.76 -1.07 -6.50
N GLY A 116 -13.38 -1.39 -5.26
CA GLY A 116 -13.75 -0.59 -4.09
C GLY A 116 -13.25 0.85 -4.18
N ILE A 117 -12.00 1.06 -4.58
CA ILE A 117 -11.41 2.40 -4.75
C ILE A 117 -12.10 3.17 -5.88
N HIS A 118 -12.38 2.54 -7.03
CA HIS A 118 -13.08 3.20 -8.12
C HIS A 118 -14.51 3.60 -7.73
N ASN A 119 -15.22 2.73 -7.00
CA ASN A 119 -16.57 3.04 -6.52
C ASN A 119 -16.57 4.18 -5.49
N LEU A 120 -15.55 4.27 -4.64
CA LEU A 120 -15.44 5.35 -3.65
C LEU A 120 -15.15 6.72 -4.29
N LEU A 121 -14.57 6.72 -5.50
CA LEU A 121 -14.25 7.94 -6.23
C LEU A 121 -15.45 8.52 -7.01
N ILE A 122 -16.46 7.70 -7.30
CA ILE A 122 -17.67 8.06 -8.07
C ILE A 122 -18.79 8.49 -7.13
#